data_AF-A0A3L6ES00-F1
#
_entry.id   AF-A0A3L6ES00-F1
#
_cell.length_a   1.000
_cell.length_b   1.000
_cell.length_c   1.000
_cell.angle_alpha   90.00
_cell.angle_beta   90.00
_cell.angle_gamma   90.00
#
_symmetry.space_group_name_H-M   'P 1'
#
loop_
_entity.id
_entity.type
_entity.pdbx_description
1 polymer ?
#
loop_
_entity_poly.entity_id
_entity_poly.type
_entity_poly.pdbx_seq_one_letter_code
_entity_poly.pdbx_strand_id
1 'polypeptide(L)'
;MIARAEDAEKRNRQLRVDLTTAQARATALESREVIAVEALKQAKDEHVQKLMEAYLVTHNQRRDLRIQEPAPSNPVQPIKAEDPHILEGHPVSIRGEKKAWELPEGAIVLEGIPVFP
;
A
#
# COMPACT_ATOMS: atom_id res chain seq x y z
N MET A 1 -41.89 30.46 45.17
CA MET A 1 -41.44 29.05 45.03
C MET A 1 -42.03 28.38 43.78
N ILE A 2 -43.33 28.55 43.50
CA ILE A 2 -44.05 27.90 42.38
C ILE A 2 -43.46 28.23 40.99
N ALA A 3 -43.23 29.51 40.67
CA ALA A 3 -42.67 29.91 39.37
C ALA A 3 -41.31 29.24 39.04
N ARG A 4 -40.44 29.04 40.05
CA ARG A 4 -39.15 28.35 39.85
C ARG A 4 -39.32 26.86 39.52
N ALA A 5 -40.36 26.21 40.06
CA ALA A 5 -40.65 24.81 39.78
C ALA A 5 -41.19 24.62 38.34
N GLU A 6 -42.06 25.52 37.89
CA GLU A 6 -42.59 25.50 36.51
C GLU A 6 -41.48 25.71 35.46
N ASP A 7 -40.54 26.63 35.70
CA ASP A 7 -39.42 26.84 34.79
C ASP A 7 -38.43 25.67 34.80
N ALA A 8 -38.28 24.95 35.91
CA ALA A 8 -37.52 23.71 35.96
C ALA A 8 -38.19 22.59 35.16
N GLU A 9 -39.52 22.48 35.24
CA GLU A 9 -40.29 21.50 34.46
C GLU A 9 -40.20 21.76 32.95
N LYS A 10 -40.36 23.02 32.53
CA LYS A 10 -40.18 23.41 31.12
C LYS A 10 -38.79 23.06 30.61
N ARG A 11 -37.74 23.35 31.39
CA ARG A 11 -36.37 22.94 31.05
C ARG A 11 -36.21 21.42 30.99
N ASN A 12 -36.82 20.68 31.90
CA ASN A 12 -36.75 19.21 31.88
C ASN A 12 -37.40 18.63 30.61
N ARG A 13 -38.55 19.18 30.20
CA ARG A 13 -39.21 18.79 28.95
C ARG A 13 -38.34 19.10 27.72
N GLN A 14 -37.74 20.29 27.68
CA GLN A 14 -36.81 20.67 26.61
C GLN A 14 -35.61 19.70 26.55
N LEU A 15 -34.98 19.43 27.70
CA LEU A 15 -33.84 18.51 27.76
C LEU A 15 -34.20 17.09 27.29
N ARG A 16 -35.42 16.60 27.55
CA ARG A 16 -35.88 15.32 27.04
C ARG A 16 -35.98 15.31 25.51
N VAL A 17 -36.51 16.39 24.93
CA VAL A 17 -36.59 16.54 23.47
C VAL A 17 -35.20 16.62 22.86
N ASP A 18 -34.31 17.41 23.45
CA ASP A 18 -32.93 17.56 22.99
C ASP A 18 -32.16 16.23 23.08
N LEU A 19 -32.34 15.48 24.18
CA LEU A 19 -31.75 14.17 24.36
C LEU A 19 -32.22 13.18 23.29
N THR A 20 -33.53 13.15 23.01
CA THR A 20 -34.11 12.26 21.99
C THR A 20 -33.60 12.63 20.60
N THR A 21 -33.50 13.92 20.32
CA THR A 21 -32.96 14.44 19.06
C THR A 21 -31.48 14.09 18.90
N ALA A 22 -30.69 14.24 19.96
CA ALA A 22 -29.28 13.88 19.99
C ALA A 22 -29.08 12.37 19.78
N GLN A 23 -29.90 11.53 20.43
CA GLN A 23 -29.87 10.08 20.21
C GLN A 23 -30.20 9.71 18.77
N ALA A 24 -31.25 10.28 18.18
CA ALA A 24 -31.60 10.01 16.78
C ALA A 24 -30.47 10.41 15.82
N ARG A 25 -29.80 11.54 16.07
CA ARG A 25 -28.64 11.98 15.29
C ARG A 25 -27.44 11.06 15.48
N ALA A 26 -27.17 10.59 16.70
CA ALA A 26 -26.09 9.65 16.97
C ALA A 26 -26.31 8.34 16.21
N THR A 27 -27.50 7.74 16.31
CA THR A 27 -27.82 6.51 15.57
C THR A 27 -27.75 6.70 14.05
N ALA A 28 -28.18 7.85 13.52
CA ALA A 28 -28.06 8.15 12.10
C ALA A 28 -26.58 8.27 11.65
N LEU A 29 -25.72 8.85 12.49
CA LEU A 29 -24.28 8.95 12.23
C LEU A 29 -23.61 7.59 12.29
N GLU A 30 -23.92 6.76 13.29
CA GLU A 30 -23.41 5.39 13.41
C GLU A 30 -23.79 4.55 12.17
N SER A 31 -25.05 4.63 11.74
CA SER A 31 -25.49 3.94 10.52
C SER A 31 -24.74 4.44 9.27
N ARG A 32 -24.53 5.76 9.16
CA ARG A 32 -23.78 6.33 8.03
C ARG A 32 -22.31 5.90 8.04
N GLU A 33 -21.69 5.80 9.21
CA GLU A 33 -20.32 5.33 9.35
C GLU A 33 -20.18 3.87 8.90
N VAL A 34 -21.10 2.99 9.31
CA VAL A 34 -21.13 1.59 8.85
C VAL A 34 -21.21 1.52 7.33
N ILE A 35 -22.13 2.29 6.71
CA ILE A 35 -22.27 2.33 5.25
C ILE A 35 -20.97 2.81 4.58
N ALA A 36 -20.35 3.86 5.11
CA ALA A 36 -19.11 4.41 4.55
C ALA A 36 -17.94 3.43 4.64
N VAL A 37 -17.81 2.72 5.77
CA VAL A 37 -16.76 1.71 5.99
C VAL A 37 -16.96 0.52 5.05
N GLU A 38 -18.19 0.04 4.89
CA GLU A 38 -18.51 -1.05 3.96
C GLU A 38 -18.24 -0.66 2.51
N ALA A 39 -18.66 0.53 2.08
CA ALA A 39 -18.39 1.04 0.75
C ALA A 39 -16.88 1.16 0.47
N LEU A 40 -16.11 1.62 1.46
CA LEU A 40 -14.65 1.71 1.33
C LEU A 40 -14.00 0.33 1.20
N LYS A 41 -14.46 -0.65 1.99
CA LYS A 41 -13.99 -2.03 1.89
C LYS A 41 -14.28 -2.59 0.51
N GLN A 42 -15.52 -2.46 0.02
CA GLN A 42 -15.90 -2.92 -1.31
C GLN A 42 -15.06 -2.26 -2.41
N ALA A 43 -14.86 -0.94 -2.35
CA ALA A 43 -14.03 -0.23 -3.33
C ALA A 43 -12.58 -0.74 -3.35
N LYS A 44 -12.02 -1.08 -2.18
CA LYS A 44 -10.69 -1.70 -2.08
C LYS A 44 -10.66 -3.09 -2.70
N ASP A 45 -11.65 -3.93 -2.40
CA ASP A 45 -11.75 -5.29 -2.93
C ASP A 45 -11.87 -5.25 -4.47
N GLU A 46 -12.70 -4.35 -5.01
CA GLU A 46 -12.80 -4.12 -6.45
C GLU A 46 -11.49 -3.63 -7.08
N HIS A 47 -10.75 -2.76 -6.38
CA HIS A 47 -9.46 -2.27 -6.86
C HIS A 47 -8.42 -3.39 -6.91
N VAL A 48 -8.33 -4.21 -5.86
CA VAL A 48 -7.45 -5.38 -5.82
C VAL A 48 -7.81 -6.37 -6.93
N GLN A 49 -9.10 -6.62 -7.15
CA GLN A 49 -9.56 -7.48 -8.24
C GLN A 49 -9.12 -6.96 -9.61
N LYS A 50 -9.29 -5.66 -9.88
CA LYS A 50 -8.84 -5.04 -11.13
C LYS A 50 -7.33 -5.12 -11.32
N LEU A 51 -6.55 -4.95 -10.25
CA LEU A 51 -5.09 -5.11 -10.29
C LEU A 51 -4.69 -6.56 -10.59
N MET A 52 -5.36 -7.53 -9.98
CA MET A 52 -5.14 -8.95 -10.24
C MET A 52 -5.41 -9.29 -11.70
N GLU A 53 -6.54 -8.83 -12.24
CA GLU A 53 -6.91 -9.05 -13.64
C GLU A 53 -5.90 -8.41 -14.60
N ALA A 54 -5.53 -7.15 -14.36
CA ALA A 54 -4.54 -6.45 -15.18
C ALA A 54 -3.17 -7.16 -15.15
N TYR A 55 -2.75 -7.64 -13.98
CA TYR A 55 -1.51 -8.41 -13.84
C TYR A 55 -1.57 -9.72 -14.65
N LEU A 56 -2.64 -10.51 -14.48
CA LEU A 56 -2.79 -11.78 -15.19
C LEU A 56 -2.83 -11.60 -16.71
N VAL A 57 -3.57 -10.61 -17.20
CA VAL A 57 -3.65 -10.30 -18.63
C VAL A 57 -2.27 -9.96 -19.19
N THR A 58 -1.57 -9.02 -18.55
CA THR A 58 -0.25 -8.56 -19.04
C THR A 58 0.83 -9.63 -18.90
N HIS A 59 0.81 -10.41 -17.83
CA HIS A 59 1.73 -11.52 -17.62
C HIS A 59 1.56 -12.62 -18.67
N ASN A 60 0.30 -13.02 -18.94
CA ASN A 60 0.00 -14.04 -19.94
C ASN A 60 0.33 -13.57 -21.35
N GLN A 61 0.04 -12.32 -21.70
CA GLN A 61 0.46 -11.74 -22.98
C GLN A 61 1.98 -11.81 -23.19
N ARG A 62 2.78 -11.42 -22.18
CA ARG A 62 4.24 -11.53 -22.25
C ARG A 62 4.72 -12.97 -22.39
N ARG A 63 4.07 -13.89 -21.68
CA ARG A 63 4.37 -15.32 -21.76
C ARG A 63 4.07 -15.88 -23.15
N ASP A 64 2.93 -15.51 -23.75
CA ASP A 64 2.55 -15.93 -25.11
C ASP A 64 3.54 -15.42 -26.16
N LEU A 65 3.96 -14.14 -26.05
CA LEU A 65 5.00 -13.57 -26.92
C LEU A 65 6.31 -14.34 -26.81
N ARG A 66 6.74 -14.71 -25.60
CA ARG A 66 7.96 -15.50 -25.38
C ARG A 66 7.86 -16.93 -25.94
N ILE A 67 6.67 -17.52 -25.95
CA ILE A 67 6.44 -18.86 -26.53
C ILE A 67 6.48 -18.80 -28.06
N GLN A 68 5.97 -17.72 -28.65
CA GLN A 68 5.99 -17.52 -30.11
C GLN A 68 7.34 -17.01 -30.65
N GLU A 69 8.21 -16.50 -29.78
CA GLU A 69 9.54 -16.07 -30.16
C GLU A 69 10.32 -17.27 -30.74
N PRO A 70 10.70 -17.23 -32.03
CA PRO A 70 11.45 -18.32 -32.64
C PRO A 70 12.73 -18.56 -31.85
N ALA A 71 13.08 -19.82 -31.61
CA ALA A 71 14.41 -20.14 -31.11
C ALA A 71 15.45 -19.44 -32.01
N PRO A 72 16.44 -18.73 -31.44
CA PRO A 72 17.43 -18.01 -32.23
C PRO A 72 18.03 -18.97 -33.27
N SER A 73 17.95 -18.56 -34.54
CA SER A 73 18.28 -19.42 -35.70
C SER A 73 19.75 -19.84 -35.76
N ASN A 74 20.58 -19.35 -34.83
CA ASN A 74 21.96 -19.74 -34.59
C ASN A 74 22.08 -20.45 -33.23
N PRO A 75 22.55 -21.71 -33.18
CA PRO A 75 22.92 -22.34 -31.92
C PRO A 75 24.21 -21.68 -31.41
N VAL A 76 24.09 -20.55 -30.72
CA VAL A 76 25.16 -20.09 -29.83
C VAL A 76 25.16 -21.08 -28.67
N GLN A 77 26.23 -21.88 -28.59
CA GLN A 77 26.42 -22.75 -27.44
C GLN A 77 26.33 -21.88 -26.18
N PRO A 78 25.50 -22.26 -25.19
CA PRO A 78 25.55 -21.60 -23.90
C PRO A 78 27.01 -21.70 -23.43
N ILE A 79 27.61 -20.57 -23.07
CA ILE A 79 28.87 -20.58 -22.34
C ILE A 79 28.64 -21.56 -21.18
N LYS A 80 29.36 -22.68 -21.19
CA LYS A 80 29.29 -23.65 -20.10
C LYS A 80 29.68 -22.87 -18.86
N ALA A 81 28.71 -22.62 -17.98
CA ALA A 81 29.01 -22.17 -16.64
C ALA A 81 29.85 -23.30 -16.03
N GLU A 82 31.18 -23.10 -15.99
CA GLU A 82 32.02 -23.82 -15.06
C GLU A 82 31.36 -23.76 -13.69
N ASP A 83 31.28 -24.92 -13.04
CA ASP A 83 30.42 -25.23 -11.91
C ASP A 83 30.14 -24.05 -10.98
N PRO A 84 28.90 -23.90 -10.48
CA PRO A 84 28.61 -22.96 -9.42
C PRO A 84 29.31 -23.46 -8.14
N HIS A 85 30.60 -23.18 -8.00
CA HIS A 85 31.21 -23.03 -6.70
C HIS A 85 30.58 -21.78 -6.08
N ILE A 86 29.40 -22.00 -5.52
CA ILE A 86 28.77 -21.13 -4.56
C ILE A 86 29.80 -20.99 -3.44
N LEU A 87 30.54 -19.88 -3.46
CA LEU A 87 31.30 -19.40 -2.33
C LEU A 87 30.27 -18.98 -1.28
N GLU A 88 29.82 -19.99 -0.53
CA GLU A 88 29.25 -19.84 0.79
C GLU A 88 30.27 -19.08 1.63
N GLY A 89 29.99 -17.80 1.89
CA GLY A 89 30.87 -16.90 2.62
C GLY A 89 31.72 -16.04 1.69
N HIS A 90 31.40 -14.74 1.65
CA HIS A 90 32.21 -13.70 1.05
C HIS A 90 33.70 -13.80 1.45
N PRO A 91 34.61 -13.69 0.47
CA PRO A 91 35.74 -12.79 0.66
C PRO A 91 35.86 -11.88 -0.55
N VAL A 92 35.47 -10.64 -0.35
CA VAL A 92 35.97 -9.52 -1.15
C VAL A 92 37.51 -9.56 -1.04
N SER A 93 38.21 -9.89 -2.13
CA SER A 93 39.65 -9.65 -2.21
C SER A 93 40.08 -9.35 -3.64
N ILE A 94 39.78 -8.10 -4.00
CA ILE A 94 40.61 -7.20 -4.78
C ILE A 94 42.09 -7.61 -4.92
N ARG A 95 42.42 -8.40 -5.95
CA ARG A 95 43.80 -8.39 -6.49
C ARG A 95 43.88 -7.27 -7.54
N GLY A 96 44.14 -6.07 -7.03
CA GLY A 96 44.42 -4.89 -7.82
C GLY A 96 44.61 -3.72 -6.87
N GLU A 97 45.87 -3.31 -6.72
CA GLU A 97 46.35 -2.11 -6.04
C GLU A 97 45.31 -0.98 -5.84
N LYS A 98 45.29 -0.46 -4.61
CA LYS A 98 44.63 0.78 -4.18
C LYS A 98 44.38 1.78 -5.31
N LYS A 99 43.13 1.88 -5.76
CA LYS A 99 42.60 3.10 -6.38
C LYS A 99 41.40 3.52 -5.54
N ALA A 100 41.50 4.73 -5.00
CA ALA A 100 40.44 5.37 -4.23
C ALA A 100 39.13 5.33 -5.02
N TRP A 101 38.04 4.99 -4.34
CA TRP A 101 36.70 5.12 -4.90
C TRP A 101 36.41 6.61 -5.12
N GLU A 102 36.71 7.13 -6.31
CA GLU A 102 36.16 8.40 -6.76
C GLU A 102 34.70 8.17 -7.14
N LEU A 103 33.82 8.94 -6.52
CA LEU A 103 32.40 8.99 -6.83
C LEU A 103 32.23 9.42 -8.29
N PRO A 104 31.45 8.70 -9.12
CA PRO A 104 31.12 9.18 -10.45
C PRO A 104 30.31 10.47 -10.34
N GLU A 105 30.74 11.52 -11.06
CA GLU A 105 30.07 12.82 -11.16
C GLU A 105 28.62 12.62 -11.64
N GLY A 106 27.67 12.70 -10.70
CA GLY A 106 26.25 12.47 -10.97
C GLY A 106 25.57 11.48 -10.02
N ALA A 107 26.28 10.88 -9.06
CA ALA A 107 25.64 10.11 -7.99
C ALA A 107 24.79 11.03 -7.10
N ILE A 108 23.48 11.00 -7.31
CA ILE A 108 22.51 11.73 -6.49
C ILE A 108 22.50 11.07 -5.11
N VAL A 109 23.08 11.77 -4.13
CA VAL A 109 22.98 11.41 -2.72
C VAL A 109 21.53 11.61 -2.30
N LEU A 110 20.81 10.51 -2.07
CA LEU A 110 19.54 10.56 -1.34
C LEU A 110 19.86 10.81 0.13
N GLU A 111 19.93 12.07 0.52
CA GLU A 111 19.88 12.46 1.93
C GLU A 111 18.60 11.87 2.55
N GLY A 112 18.78 11.08 3.61
CA GLY A 112 17.70 10.42 4.30
C GLY A 112 16.67 11.41 4.83
N ILE A 113 15.39 11.08 4.65
CA ILE A 113 14.27 11.82 5.24
C ILE A 113 14.37 11.68 6.78
N PRO A 114 14.49 12.78 7.54
CA PRO A 114 14.46 12.71 8.99
C PRO A 114 13.02 12.41 9.44
N VAL A 115 12.81 11.23 10.00
CA VAL A 115 11.57 10.90 10.71
C VAL A 115 11.69 11.45 12.12
N PHE A 116 10.97 12.52 12.43
CA PHE A 116 10.85 13.04 13.79
C PHE A 116 9.77 12.25 14.57
N PRO A 117 9.93 12.07 15.90
CA PRO A 117 9.00 11.35 16.77
C PRO A 117 7.66 12.07 16.98
#